data_AF-A0A937TBV9-F1
#
_entry.id   AF-A0A937TBV9-F1
#
_cell.length_a   1.000
_cell.length_b   1.000
_cell.length_c   1.000
_cell.angle_alpha   90.00
_cell.angle_beta   90.00
_cell.angle_gamma   90.00
#
_symmetry.space_group_name_H-M   'P 1'
#
loop_
_entity.id
_entity.type
_entity.pdbx_description
1 polymer ?
#
loop_
_entity_poly.entity_id
_entity_poly.type
_entity_poly.pdbx_seq_one_letter_code
_entity_poly.pdbx_strand_id
1 'polypeptide(L)'
;MSKWLKVAFLTALLMGAGYFFGTVCEQIGRAYELVLAPSREFLPLLLWFLLALGAVALTAGLVAALLRPVWVGIIAFALSGLTTLLGWQVTVASTILVLVYLLAASLYVMGVAREMNERIRFSVRSIGAGQGMLLTALVLVACGSLYLGYAAYIEREGFSVPESYIEMYMEQMEKRIEARVPAEERQEALAEFREEFRRSVDDFFEQTVKPYERYIPLVLAVGLFTPLVTITRLLSWVPTTVLSVVFPLLAALGITNVVSETREVQRLVIS
;
A
#
# COMPACT_ATOMS: atom_id res chain seq x y z
N MET A 1 -23.25 16.77 21.02
CA MET A 1 -21.82 16.90 20.66
C MET A 1 -21.65 18.14 19.79
N SER A 2 -20.79 19.08 20.15
CA SER A 2 -20.58 20.31 19.36
C SER A 2 -20.02 19.97 17.96
N LYS A 3 -20.30 20.79 16.95
CA LYS A 3 -19.84 20.58 15.57
C LYS A 3 -18.33 20.40 15.49
N TRP A 4 -17.59 21.22 16.24
CA TRP A 4 -16.13 21.17 16.32
C TRP A 4 -15.60 19.88 16.95
N LEU A 5 -16.30 19.34 17.94
CA LEU A 5 -15.91 18.07 18.58
C LEU A 5 -16.07 16.88 17.62
N LYS A 6 -17.10 16.88 16.76
CA LYS A 6 -17.27 15.86 15.70
C LYS A 6 -16.17 15.94 14.65
N VAL A 7 -15.81 17.17 14.23
CA VAL A 7 -14.71 17.41 13.29
C VAL A 7 -13.39 16.93 13.89
N ALA A 8 -13.07 17.32 15.12
CA ALA A 8 -11.85 16.91 15.81
C ALA A 8 -11.77 15.39 15.94
N PHE A 9 -12.87 14.72 16.27
CA PHE A 9 -12.94 13.26 16.37
C PHE A 9 -12.62 12.55 15.04
N LEU A 10 -13.26 12.99 13.94
CA LEU A 10 -13.01 12.40 12.62
C LEU A 10 -11.59 12.66 12.13
N THR A 11 -11.05 13.86 12.37
CA THR A 11 -9.66 14.19 12.08
C THR A 11 -8.70 13.32 12.87
N ALA A 12 -8.93 13.15 14.19
CA ALA A 12 -8.10 12.29 15.03
C ALA A 12 -8.11 10.84 14.57
N LEU A 13 -9.27 10.34 14.11
CA LEU A 13 -9.39 8.98 13.57
C LEU A 13 -8.57 8.80 12.27
N LEU A 14 -8.62 9.80 11.37
CA LEU A 14 -7.82 9.80 10.14
C LEU A 14 -6.31 9.97 10.41
N MET A 15 -5.94 10.75 11.43
CA MET A 15 -4.57 10.86 11.91
C MET A 15 -4.07 9.53 12.47
N GLY A 16 -4.87 8.85 13.30
CA GLY A 16 -4.53 7.52 13.82
C GLY A 16 -4.31 6.49 12.71
N ALA A 17 -5.21 6.47 11.72
CA ALA A 17 -5.06 5.61 10.54
C ALA A 17 -3.80 5.95 9.72
N GLY A 18 -3.50 7.24 9.54
CA GLY A 18 -2.29 7.71 8.86
C GLY A 18 -1.01 7.30 9.59
N TYR A 19 -0.95 7.51 10.91
CA TYR A 19 0.16 7.07 11.74
C TYR A 19 0.39 5.55 11.63
N PHE A 20 -0.68 4.77 11.81
CA PHE A 20 -0.62 3.32 11.69
C PHE A 20 -0.13 2.87 10.31
N PHE A 21 -0.63 3.48 9.23
CA PHE A 21 -0.12 3.23 7.89
C PHE A 21 1.37 3.58 7.76
N GLY A 22 1.81 4.70 8.34
CA GLY A 22 3.23 5.07 8.42
C GLY A 22 4.08 4.00 9.10
N THR A 23 3.64 3.47 10.24
CA THR A 23 4.36 2.40 10.96
C THR A 23 4.45 1.11 10.16
N VAL A 24 3.40 0.78 9.39
CA VAL A 24 3.44 -0.38 8.51
C VAL A 24 4.38 -0.13 7.32
N CYS A 25 4.41 1.07 6.75
CA CYS A 25 5.39 1.44 5.72
C CYS A 25 6.84 1.32 6.22
N GLU A 26 7.10 1.68 7.48
CA GLU A 26 8.41 1.48 8.12
C GLU A 26 8.76 0.00 8.25
N GLN A 27 7.83 -0.81 8.76
CA GLN A 27 8.03 -2.26 8.89
C GLN A 27 8.28 -2.91 7.54
N ILE A 28 7.52 -2.53 6.52
CA ILE A 28 7.71 -2.96 5.14
C ILE A 28 9.11 -2.57 4.64
N GLY A 29 9.55 -1.33 4.88
CA GLY A 29 10.90 -0.90 4.51
C GLY A 29 12.02 -1.67 5.22
N ARG A 30 11.77 -2.19 6.42
CA ARG A 30 12.72 -3.04 7.16
C ARG A 30 12.63 -4.52 6.78
N ALA A 31 11.51 -4.97 6.21
CA ALA A 31 11.24 -6.34 5.82
C ALA A 31 11.76 -6.69 4.41
N TYR A 32 12.85 -6.06 3.97
CA TYR A 32 13.40 -6.24 2.62
C TYR A 32 13.88 -7.69 2.38
N GLU A 33 14.34 -8.39 3.41
CA GLU A 33 14.72 -9.81 3.30
C GLU A 33 13.50 -10.72 3.03
N LEU A 34 12.34 -10.38 3.61
CA LEU A 34 11.11 -11.19 3.54
C LEU A 34 10.43 -11.13 2.16
N VAL A 35 10.67 -10.08 1.38
CA VAL A 35 10.18 -9.97 0.00
C VAL A 35 11.00 -10.86 -0.95
N LEU A 36 12.29 -11.05 -0.66
CA LEU A 36 13.17 -11.99 -1.36
C LEU A 36 13.17 -13.38 -0.71
N ALA A 37 12.30 -13.69 0.23
CA ALA A 37 12.15 -15.05 0.74
C ALA A 37 10.73 -15.16 1.26
N PRO A 38 9.74 -15.52 0.42
CA PRO A 38 8.35 -15.57 0.83
C PRO A 38 8.16 -16.62 1.93
N SER A 39 8.32 -16.17 3.17
CA SER A 39 8.22 -16.97 4.38
C SER A 39 6.84 -16.80 4.99
N ARG A 40 6.51 -17.63 5.99
CA ARG A 40 5.27 -17.49 6.77
C ARG A 40 5.13 -16.11 7.44
N GLU A 41 6.23 -15.37 7.56
CA GLU A 41 6.30 -14.05 8.20
C GLU A 41 5.91 -12.90 7.25
N PHE A 42 5.88 -13.13 5.93
CA PHE A 42 5.40 -12.13 4.97
C PHE A 42 3.87 -11.96 5.02
N LEU A 43 3.13 -13.05 5.25
CA LEU A 43 1.67 -13.05 5.30
C LEU A 43 1.09 -12.13 6.39
N PRO A 44 1.54 -12.14 7.66
CA PRO A 44 1.04 -11.21 8.66
C PRO A 44 1.33 -9.76 8.28
N LEU A 45 2.53 -9.46 7.75
CA LEU A 45 2.87 -8.10 7.31
C LEU A 45 1.94 -7.60 6.19
N LEU A 46 1.63 -8.47 5.21
CA LEU A 46 0.67 -8.17 4.14
C LEU A 46 -0.74 -7.93 4.70
N LEU A 47 -1.17 -8.71 5.69
CA LEU A 47 -2.47 -8.50 6.34
C LEU A 47 -2.51 -7.18 7.11
N TRP A 48 -1.45 -6.84 7.86
CA TRP A 48 -1.30 -5.56 8.54
C TRP A 48 -1.34 -4.39 7.55
N PHE A 49 -0.71 -4.54 6.39
CA PHE A 49 -0.76 -3.57 5.30
C PHE A 49 -2.16 -3.39 4.73
N LEU A 50 -2.86 -4.48 4.40
CA LEU A 50 -4.23 -4.41 3.92
C LEU A 50 -5.18 -3.80 4.96
N LEU A 51 -4.96 -4.10 6.24
CA LEU A 51 -5.71 -3.51 7.36
C LEU A 51 -5.46 -2.00 7.44
N ALA A 52 -4.21 -1.55 7.34
CA ALA A 52 -3.86 -0.13 7.35
C ALA A 52 -4.46 0.62 6.16
N LEU A 53 -4.40 0.05 4.95
CA LEU A 53 -5.06 0.60 3.77
C LEU A 53 -6.58 0.69 3.97
N GLY A 54 -7.20 -0.36 4.51
CA GLY A 54 -8.62 -0.37 4.83
C GLY A 54 -9.00 0.72 5.83
N ALA A 55 -8.22 0.87 6.91
CA ALA A 55 -8.42 1.89 7.93
C ALA A 55 -8.32 3.31 7.34
N VAL A 56 -7.28 3.60 6.55
CA VAL A 56 -7.13 4.90 5.87
C VAL A 56 -8.28 5.12 4.90
N ALA A 57 -8.66 4.14 4.09
CA ALA A 57 -9.75 4.27 3.14
C ALA A 57 -11.11 4.56 3.81
N LEU A 58 -11.41 3.87 4.90
CA LEU A 58 -12.64 4.08 5.68
C LEU A 58 -12.70 5.48 6.29
N THR A 59 -11.63 5.85 7.00
CA THR A 59 -11.54 7.15 7.67
C THR A 59 -11.50 8.30 6.66
N ALA A 60 -10.80 8.12 5.54
CA ALA A 60 -10.80 9.05 4.42
C ALA A 60 -12.20 9.23 3.82
N GLY A 61 -12.95 8.13 3.64
CA GLY A 61 -14.34 8.17 3.17
C GLY A 61 -15.28 8.91 4.12
N LEU A 62 -15.15 8.67 5.44
CA LEU A 62 -15.90 9.42 6.46
C LEU A 62 -15.55 10.90 6.43
N VAL A 63 -14.26 11.24 6.37
CA VAL A 63 -13.79 12.62 6.35
C VAL A 63 -14.25 13.35 5.09
N ALA A 64 -14.09 12.73 3.91
CA ALA A 64 -14.48 13.31 2.63
C ALA A 64 -16.00 13.54 2.53
N ALA A 65 -16.81 12.67 3.13
CA ALA A 65 -18.26 12.79 3.11
C ALA A 65 -18.79 13.79 4.14
N LEU A 66 -18.25 13.79 5.36
CA LEU A 66 -18.85 14.48 6.51
C LEU A 66 -18.22 15.83 6.82
N LEU A 67 -16.93 16.03 6.53
CA LEU A 67 -16.30 17.31 6.82
C LEU A 67 -16.67 18.33 5.73
N ARG A 68 -17.39 19.35 6.18
CA ARG A 68 -17.77 20.53 5.39
C ARG A 68 -17.45 21.78 6.20
N PRO A 69 -16.85 22.81 5.58
CA PRO A 69 -16.47 22.95 4.16
C PRO A 69 -15.23 22.12 3.73
N VAL A 70 -15.00 21.99 2.41
CA VAL A 70 -13.96 21.12 1.79
C VAL A 70 -12.55 21.39 2.34
N TRP A 71 -12.21 22.65 2.60
CA TRP A 71 -10.89 23.02 3.11
C TRP A 71 -10.57 22.39 4.48
N VAL A 72 -11.58 22.13 5.32
CA VAL A 72 -11.38 21.43 6.60
C VAL A 72 -10.97 19.98 6.36
N GLY A 73 -11.54 19.33 5.34
CA GLY A 73 -11.15 17.99 4.91
C GLY A 73 -9.69 17.97 4.45
N ILE A 74 -9.27 18.94 3.63
CA ILE A 74 -7.88 19.06 3.17
C ILE A 74 -6.91 19.20 4.35
N ILE A 75 -7.25 20.04 5.34
CA ILE A 75 -6.44 20.17 6.57
C ILE A 75 -6.35 18.83 7.32
N ALA A 76 -7.45 18.10 7.44
CA ALA A 76 -7.44 16.79 8.09
C ALA A 76 -6.53 15.79 7.36
N PHE A 77 -6.52 15.79 6.02
CA PHE A 77 -5.58 14.97 5.24
C PHE A 77 -4.13 15.45 5.38
N ALA A 78 -3.87 16.76 5.45
CA ALA A 78 -2.55 17.30 5.72
C ALA A 78 -2.00 16.81 7.07
N LEU A 79 -2.83 16.89 8.13
CA LEU A 79 -2.48 16.37 9.45
C LEU A 79 -2.26 14.85 9.42
N SER A 80 -3.09 14.11 8.68
CA SER A 80 -2.91 12.68 8.46
C SER A 80 -1.58 12.35 7.77
N GLY A 81 -1.23 13.09 6.71
CA GLY A 81 0.06 12.94 6.03
C GLY A 81 1.25 13.22 6.95
N LEU A 82 1.16 14.25 7.80
CA LEU A 82 2.17 14.52 8.84
C LEU A 82 2.29 13.35 9.82
N THR A 83 1.17 12.79 10.28
CA THR A 83 1.21 11.61 11.14
C THR A 83 1.76 10.36 10.45
N THR A 84 1.53 10.19 9.15
CA THR A 84 2.15 9.14 8.35
C THR A 84 3.68 9.30 8.33
N LEU A 85 4.18 10.53 8.16
CA LEU A 85 5.63 10.81 8.23
C LEU A 85 6.20 10.50 9.62
N LEU A 86 5.49 10.85 10.69
CA LEU A 86 5.88 10.55 12.05
C LEU A 86 5.92 9.04 12.33
N GLY A 87 5.00 8.27 11.76
CA GLY A 87 4.96 6.82 11.91
C GLY A 87 5.99 6.09 11.03
N TRP A 88 6.51 6.72 9.98
CA TRP A 88 7.40 6.07 9.03
C TRP A 88 8.88 6.41 9.25
N GLN A 89 9.23 7.70 9.17
CA GLN A 89 10.55 8.35 9.30
C GLN A 89 10.59 9.53 8.32
N VAL A 90 11.12 10.67 8.77
CA VAL A 90 11.19 11.90 7.98
C VAL A 90 12.46 11.89 7.13
N THR A 91 12.31 11.60 5.84
CA THR A 91 13.36 11.69 4.82
C THR A 91 12.86 12.53 3.65
N VAL A 92 13.77 13.01 2.79
CA VAL A 92 13.37 13.78 1.59
C VAL A 92 12.45 12.94 0.69
N ALA A 93 12.78 11.66 0.50
CA ALA A 93 12.00 10.76 -0.33
C ALA A 93 10.63 10.41 0.29
N SER A 94 10.56 10.12 1.60
CA SER A 94 9.27 9.89 2.26
C SER A 94 8.40 11.15 2.27
N THR A 95 9.00 12.33 2.38
CA THR A 95 8.30 13.62 2.24
C THR A 95 7.68 13.77 0.85
N ILE A 96 8.44 13.49 -0.22
CA ILE A 96 7.92 13.53 -1.60
C ILE A 96 6.74 12.55 -1.77
N LEU A 97 6.86 11.33 -1.25
CA LEU A 97 5.79 10.32 -1.33
C LEU A 97 4.53 10.75 -0.56
N VAL A 98 4.69 11.36 0.62
CA VAL A 98 3.56 11.90 1.37
C VAL A 98 2.92 13.09 0.65
N LEU A 99 3.68 13.93 -0.05
CA LEU A 99 3.11 14.99 -0.91
C LEU A 99 2.24 14.40 -2.03
N VAL A 100 2.66 13.29 -2.65
CA VAL A 100 1.84 12.57 -3.64
C VAL A 100 0.54 12.05 -3.02
N TYR A 101 0.61 11.47 -1.82
CA TYR A 101 -0.57 11.09 -1.05
C TYR A 101 -1.50 12.28 -0.78
N LEU A 102 -0.96 13.42 -0.33
CA LEU A 102 -1.75 14.62 -0.04
C LEU A 102 -2.43 15.18 -1.29
N LEU A 103 -1.76 15.15 -2.44
CA LEU A 103 -2.33 15.55 -3.73
C LEU A 103 -3.51 14.63 -4.09
N ALA A 104 -3.31 13.31 -4.03
CA ALA A 104 -4.35 12.33 -4.32
C ALA A 104 -5.54 12.44 -3.35
N ALA A 105 -5.27 12.63 -2.06
CA ALA A 105 -6.29 12.83 -1.04
C ALA A 105 -7.08 14.13 -1.25
N SER A 106 -6.42 15.22 -1.66
CA SER A 106 -7.08 16.49 -1.96
C SER A 106 -8.01 16.35 -3.17
N LEU A 107 -7.53 15.72 -4.25
CA LEU A 107 -8.34 15.41 -5.43
C LEU A 107 -9.53 14.52 -5.07
N TYR A 108 -9.32 13.53 -4.20
CA TYR A 108 -10.38 12.66 -3.68
C TYR A 108 -11.46 13.43 -2.93
N VAL A 109 -11.10 14.28 -1.95
CA VAL A 109 -12.09 15.08 -1.19
C VAL A 109 -12.86 16.03 -2.10
N MET A 110 -12.18 16.69 -3.04
CA MET A 110 -12.82 17.57 -4.01
C MET A 110 -13.79 16.80 -4.91
N GLY A 111 -13.38 15.63 -5.40
CA GLY A 111 -14.23 14.75 -6.22
C GLY A 111 -15.48 14.29 -5.46
N VAL A 112 -15.33 13.82 -4.23
CA VAL A 112 -16.46 13.41 -3.37
C VAL A 112 -17.38 14.59 -3.09
N ALA A 113 -16.83 15.77 -2.77
CA ALA A 113 -17.63 16.96 -2.50
C ALA A 113 -18.41 17.42 -3.74
N ARG A 114 -17.78 17.38 -4.92
CA ARG A 114 -18.42 17.71 -6.20
C ARG A 114 -19.54 16.72 -6.52
N GLU A 115 -19.29 15.41 -6.45
CA GLU A 115 -20.31 14.39 -6.72
C GLU A 115 -21.47 14.46 -5.73
N MET A 116 -21.21 14.70 -4.46
CA MET A 116 -22.27 14.86 -3.46
C MET A 116 -23.11 16.11 -3.73
N ASN A 117 -22.50 17.20 -4.21
CA ASN A 117 -23.22 18.41 -4.57
C ASN A 117 -24.03 18.22 -5.86
N GLU A 118 -23.57 17.44 -6.83
CA GLU A 118 -24.28 17.24 -8.10
C GLU A 118 -25.45 16.24 -8.00
N ARG A 119 -25.49 15.39 -6.97
CA ARG A 119 -26.52 14.35 -6.81
C ARG A 119 -27.69 14.80 -5.93
N ILE A 120 -28.90 14.36 -6.32
CA ILE A 120 -30.16 14.62 -5.60
C ILE A 120 -30.32 13.71 -4.36
N ARG A 121 -29.62 12.57 -4.32
CA ARG A 121 -29.65 11.62 -3.19
C ARG A 121 -28.24 11.22 -2.77
N PHE A 122 -28.02 11.16 -1.46
CA PHE A 122 -26.79 10.63 -0.88
C PHE A 122 -26.59 9.17 -1.31
N SER A 123 -25.39 8.82 -1.76
CA SER A 123 -25.02 7.46 -2.11
C SER A 123 -23.55 7.22 -1.75
N VAL A 124 -23.26 6.07 -1.16
CA VAL A 124 -21.87 5.68 -0.85
C VAL A 124 -21.07 5.35 -2.12
N ARG A 125 -21.75 5.13 -3.24
CA ARG A 125 -21.10 4.86 -4.53
C ARG A 125 -20.21 6.02 -5.01
N SER A 126 -20.60 7.26 -4.74
CA SER A 126 -19.77 8.43 -5.10
C SER A 126 -18.49 8.51 -4.27
N ILE A 127 -18.52 7.98 -3.05
CA ILE A 127 -17.34 7.88 -2.18
C ILE A 127 -16.41 6.79 -2.71
N GLY A 128 -16.95 5.63 -3.08
CA GLY A 128 -16.17 4.51 -3.64
C GLY A 128 -15.52 4.82 -5.00
N ALA A 129 -16.15 5.63 -5.85
CA ALA A 129 -15.65 5.94 -7.19
C ALA A 129 -14.29 6.65 -7.19
N GLY A 130 -14.08 7.60 -6.27
CA GLY A 130 -12.79 8.30 -6.12
C GLY A 130 -11.74 7.53 -5.30
N GLN A 131 -12.16 6.51 -4.55
CA GLN A 131 -11.31 5.83 -3.57
C GLN A 131 -10.18 5.02 -4.23
N GLY A 132 -10.38 4.55 -5.47
CA GLY A 132 -9.36 3.81 -6.22
C GLY A 132 -8.09 4.62 -6.46
N MET A 133 -8.21 5.93 -6.70
CA MET A 133 -7.06 6.82 -6.87
C MET A 133 -6.27 6.95 -5.56
N LEU A 134 -6.96 7.15 -4.44
CA LEU A 134 -6.34 7.23 -3.12
C LEU A 134 -5.61 5.94 -2.75
N LEU A 135 -6.25 4.78 -2.94
CA LEU A 135 -5.64 3.48 -2.69
C LEU A 135 -4.40 3.25 -3.56
N THR A 136 -4.46 3.62 -4.85
CA THR A 136 -3.30 3.51 -5.74
C THR A 136 -2.15 4.38 -5.26
N ALA A 137 -2.42 5.60 -4.80
CA ALA A 137 -1.41 6.49 -4.22
C ALA A 137 -0.81 5.90 -2.93
N LEU A 138 -1.61 5.31 -2.04
CA LEU A 138 -1.10 4.65 -0.84
C LEU A 138 -0.24 3.43 -1.15
N VAL A 139 -0.63 2.62 -2.14
CA VAL A 139 0.21 1.50 -2.62
C VAL A 139 1.53 2.04 -3.18
N LEU A 140 1.52 3.14 -3.92
CA LEU A 140 2.73 3.79 -4.41
C LEU A 140 3.64 4.23 -3.25
N VAL A 141 3.07 4.79 -2.18
CA VAL A 141 3.83 5.18 -0.97
C VAL A 141 4.50 3.96 -0.32
N ALA A 142 3.80 2.84 -0.20
CA ALA A 142 4.33 1.60 0.37
C ALA A 142 5.39 0.94 -0.52
N CYS A 143 5.21 0.94 -1.84
CA CYS A 143 6.26 0.50 -2.77
C CYS A 143 7.48 1.44 -2.71
N GLY A 144 7.26 2.73 -2.54
CA GLY A 144 8.32 3.69 -2.27
C GLY A 144 9.05 3.41 -0.96
N SER A 145 8.36 2.91 0.07
CA SER A 145 9.00 2.52 1.32
C SER A 145 9.87 1.28 1.19
N LEU A 146 9.42 0.28 0.44
CA LEU A 146 10.24 -0.86 0.05
C LEU A 146 11.49 -0.42 -0.71
N TYR A 147 11.33 0.44 -1.72
CA TYR A 147 12.44 0.95 -2.51
C TYR A 147 13.51 1.61 -1.62
N LEU A 148 13.08 2.46 -0.68
CA LEU A 148 14.01 3.15 0.22
C LEU A 148 14.70 2.18 1.18
N GLY A 149 13.97 1.16 1.67
CA GLY A 149 14.54 0.09 2.49
C GLY A 149 15.64 -0.68 1.74
N TYR A 150 15.33 -1.13 0.52
CA TYR A 150 16.29 -1.83 -0.33
C TYR A 150 17.48 -0.98 -0.74
N ALA A 151 17.25 0.28 -1.13
CA ALA A 151 18.34 1.17 -1.51
C ALA A 151 19.31 1.38 -0.34
N ALA A 152 18.78 1.61 0.87
CA ALA A 152 19.59 1.77 2.07
C ALA A 152 20.34 0.48 2.47
N TYR A 153 19.75 -0.69 2.23
CA TYR A 153 20.40 -1.97 2.48
C TYR A 153 21.56 -2.22 1.51
N ILE A 154 21.30 -2.09 0.21
CA ILE A 154 22.29 -2.30 -0.85
C ILE A 154 23.46 -1.32 -0.70
N GLU A 155 23.22 -0.07 -0.32
CA GLU A 155 24.29 0.90 -0.05
C GLU A 155 25.21 0.49 1.12
N ARG A 156 24.72 -0.30 2.08
CA ARG A 156 25.47 -0.68 3.29
C ARG A 156 26.22 -2.01 3.15
N GLU A 157 25.54 -3.02 2.63
CA GLU A 157 26.05 -4.40 2.62
C GLU A 157 26.40 -4.90 1.21
N GLY A 158 26.04 -4.14 0.17
CA GLY A 158 25.98 -4.64 -1.19
C GLY A 158 24.77 -5.56 -1.37
N PHE A 159 24.32 -5.71 -2.61
CA PHE A 159 23.33 -6.73 -2.91
C PHE A 159 23.99 -8.12 -2.77
N SER A 160 23.29 -9.05 -2.12
CA SER A 160 23.63 -10.47 -2.14
C SER A 160 22.34 -11.25 -2.35
N VAL A 161 22.40 -12.32 -3.14
CA VAL A 161 21.24 -13.19 -3.34
C VAL A 161 21.03 -13.97 -2.04
N PRO A 162 19.82 -13.98 -1.46
CA PRO A 162 19.57 -14.76 -0.26
C PRO A 162 19.93 -16.24 -0.45
N GLU A 163 20.72 -16.78 0.47
CA GLU A 163 21.13 -18.19 0.48
C GLU A 163 19.93 -19.14 0.39
N SER A 164 18.79 -18.77 0.98
CA SER A 164 17.55 -19.55 0.90
C SER A 164 17.06 -19.80 -0.53
N TYR A 165 17.27 -18.85 -1.46
CA TYR A 165 16.96 -19.10 -2.87
C TYR A 165 17.98 -20.02 -3.53
N ILE A 166 19.27 -19.82 -3.23
CA ILE A 166 20.36 -20.64 -3.75
C ILE A 166 20.12 -22.09 -3.32
N GLU A 167 19.85 -22.32 -2.04
CA GLU A 167 19.51 -23.62 -1.46
C GLU A 167 18.27 -24.24 -2.09
N MET A 168 17.17 -23.49 -2.24
CA MET A 168 15.95 -24.01 -2.84
C MET A 168 16.16 -24.47 -4.30
N TYR A 169 16.86 -23.68 -5.11
CA TYR A 169 17.18 -24.06 -6.49
C TYR A 169 18.16 -25.22 -6.54
N MET A 170 19.17 -25.22 -5.67
CA MET A 170 20.14 -26.29 -5.52
C MET A 170 19.44 -27.61 -5.17
N GLU A 171 18.58 -27.65 -4.15
CA GLU A 171 17.80 -28.82 -3.77
C GLU A 171 16.93 -29.36 -4.92
N GLN A 172 16.29 -28.46 -5.70
CA GLN A 172 15.49 -28.88 -6.86
C GLN A 172 16.35 -29.54 -7.94
N MET A 173 17.56 -29.05 -8.15
CA MET A 173 18.51 -29.60 -9.13
C MET A 173 19.13 -30.90 -8.62
N GLU A 174 19.49 -30.97 -7.35
CA GLU A 174 19.99 -32.18 -6.69
C GLU A 174 19.00 -33.34 -6.85
N LYS A 175 17.70 -33.11 -6.61
CA LYS A 175 16.65 -34.12 -6.84
C LYS A 175 16.62 -34.64 -8.28
N ARG A 176 16.97 -33.81 -9.28
CA ARG A 176 17.06 -34.24 -10.69
C ARG A 176 18.31 -35.06 -10.97
N ILE A 177 19.43 -34.73 -10.34
CA ILE A 177 20.70 -35.47 -10.44
C ILE A 177 20.54 -36.83 -9.78
N GLU A 178 19.98 -36.85 -8.57
CA GLU A 178 19.63 -38.04 -7.82
C GLU A 178 18.77 -39.02 -8.64
N ALA A 179 17.83 -38.53 -9.43
CA ALA A 179 16.98 -39.37 -10.28
C ALA A 179 17.69 -39.95 -11.51
N ARG A 180 18.89 -39.46 -11.86
CA ARG A 180 19.62 -39.82 -13.08
C ARG A 180 20.94 -40.55 -12.84
N VAL A 181 21.56 -40.35 -11.67
CA VAL A 181 22.89 -40.88 -11.35
C VAL A 181 22.76 -42.16 -10.49
N PRO A 182 23.52 -43.23 -10.81
CA PRO A 182 23.58 -44.45 -9.99
C PRO A 182 23.97 -44.16 -8.53
N ALA A 183 23.49 -44.98 -7.60
CA ALA A 183 23.71 -44.76 -6.16
C ALA A 183 25.18 -44.73 -5.73
N GLU A 184 26.07 -45.39 -6.49
CA GLU A 184 27.50 -45.49 -6.22
C GLU A 184 28.25 -44.18 -6.52
N GLU A 185 27.83 -43.41 -7.53
CA GLU A 185 28.46 -42.14 -7.94
C GLU A 185 27.70 -40.91 -7.41
N ARG A 186 26.54 -41.12 -6.79
CA ARG A 186 25.62 -40.04 -6.39
C ARG A 186 26.25 -39.03 -5.42
N GLN A 187 27.04 -39.48 -4.45
CA GLN A 187 27.63 -38.57 -3.44
C GLN A 187 28.69 -37.66 -4.05
N GLU A 188 29.54 -38.18 -4.94
CA GLU A 188 30.60 -37.42 -5.60
C GLU A 188 30.00 -36.45 -6.62
N ALA A 189 29.04 -36.90 -7.43
CA ALA A 189 28.33 -36.06 -8.39
C ALA A 189 27.54 -34.91 -7.72
N LEU A 190 26.95 -35.14 -6.54
CA LEU A 190 26.26 -34.08 -5.78
C LEU A 190 27.24 -33.08 -5.17
N ALA A 191 28.39 -33.54 -4.68
CA ALA A 191 29.41 -32.66 -4.11
C ALA A 191 30.03 -31.75 -5.18
N GLU A 192 30.41 -32.32 -6.32
CA GLU A 192 30.94 -31.58 -7.48
C GLU A 192 29.89 -30.58 -8.01
N PHE A 193 28.64 -31.01 -8.14
CA PHE A 193 27.54 -30.13 -8.53
C PHE A 193 27.36 -28.94 -7.59
N ARG A 194 27.39 -29.15 -6.27
CA ARG A 194 27.24 -28.05 -5.29
C ARG A 194 28.35 -27.02 -5.43
N GLU A 195 29.58 -27.46 -5.61
CA GLU A 195 30.73 -26.56 -5.75
C GLU A 195 30.67 -25.78 -7.06
N GLU A 196 30.35 -26.46 -8.17
CA GLU A 196 30.24 -25.83 -9.49
C GLU A 196 29.03 -24.89 -9.57
N PHE A 197 27.91 -25.26 -8.93
CA PHE A 197 26.73 -24.41 -8.84
C PHE A 197 27.03 -23.13 -8.06
N ARG A 198 27.67 -23.23 -6.89
CA ARG A 198 28.07 -22.05 -6.10
C ARG A 198 29.01 -21.13 -6.90
N ARG A 199 30.04 -21.69 -7.53
CA ARG A 199 30.95 -20.92 -8.40
C ARG A 199 30.20 -20.23 -9.54
N SER A 200 29.27 -20.93 -10.20
CA SER A 200 28.44 -20.33 -11.25
C SER A 200 27.53 -19.21 -10.75
N VAL A 201 26.96 -19.35 -9.55
CA VAL A 201 26.15 -18.29 -8.94
C VAL A 201 27.01 -17.06 -8.64
N ASP A 202 28.19 -17.26 -8.06
CA ASP A 202 29.13 -16.17 -7.77
C ASP A 202 29.59 -15.46 -9.04
N ASP A 203 30.01 -16.20 -10.07
CA ASP A 203 30.43 -15.63 -11.37
C ASP A 203 29.27 -14.87 -12.06
N PHE A 204 28.06 -15.45 -12.04
CA PHE A 204 26.87 -14.79 -12.59
C PHE A 204 26.59 -13.49 -11.83
N PHE A 205 26.74 -13.50 -10.51
CA PHE A 205 26.52 -12.34 -9.67
C PHE A 205 27.50 -11.20 -10.01
N GLU A 206 28.79 -11.51 -10.08
CA GLU A 206 29.83 -10.52 -10.38
C GLU A 206 29.69 -9.94 -11.78
N GLN A 207 29.43 -10.77 -12.79
CA GLN A 207 29.40 -10.34 -14.18
C GLN A 207 28.06 -9.71 -14.58
N THR A 208 26.94 -10.24 -14.08
CA THR A 208 25.60 -9.90 -14.59
C THR A 208 24.81 -9.03 -13.62
N VAL A 209 24.93 -9.24 -12.30
CA VAL A 209 24.07 -8.55 -11.33
C VAL A 209 24.70 -7.25 -10.85
N LYS A 210 25.98 -7.27 -10.51
CA LYS A 210 26.75 -6.11 -10.02
C LYS A 210 26.65 -4.85 -10.90
N PRO A 211 26.66 -4.93 -12.25
CA PRO A 211 26.51 -3.74 -13.10
C PRO A 211 25.13 -3.06 -12.99
N TYR A 212 24.10 -3.79 -12.57
CA TYR A 212 22.71 -3.32 -12.51
C TYR A 212 22.19 -3.18 -11.08
N GLU A 213 23.06 -3.30 -10.08
CA GLU A 213 22.72 -3.24 -8.65
C GLU A 213 21.85 -2.04 -8.27
N ARG A 214 22.14 -0.88 -8.87
CA ARG A 214 21.36 0.37 -8.68
C ARG A 214 19.89 0.27 -9.09
N TYR A 215 19.55 -0.61 -10.03
CA TYR A 215 18.18 -0.76 -10.54
C TYR A 215 17.39 -1.85 -9.83
N ILE A 216 18.03 -2.71 -9.04
CA ILE A 216 17.38 -3.84 -8.35
C ILE A 216 16.24 -3.37 -7.43
N PRO A 217 16.43 -2.37 -6.54
CA PRO A 217 15.35 -1.86 -5.70
C PRO A 217 14.13 -1.39 -6.49
N LEU A 218 14.37 -0.76 -7.65
CA LEU A 218 13.31 -0.24 -8.52
C LEU A 218 12.52 -1.38 -9.15
N VAL A 219 13.20 -2.40 -9.68
CA VAL A 219 12.56 -3.56 -10.30
C VAL A 219 11.70 -4.30 -9.28
N LEU A 220 12.19 -4.50 -8.06
CA LEU A 220 11.43 -5.15 -6.98
C LEU A 220 10.20 -4.33 -6.58
N ALA A 221 10.35 -3.02 -6.40
CA ALA A 221 9.24 -2.14 -6.06
C ALA A 221 8.16 -2.12 -7.16
N VAL A 222 8.55 -2.04 -8.43
CA VAL A 222 7.64 -2.08 -9.58
C VAL A 222 6.98 -3.45 -9.74
N GLY A 223 7.74 -4.52 -9.52
CA GLY A 223 7.26 -5.90 -9.56
C GLY A 223 6.15 -6.15 -8.54
N LEU A 224 6.25 -5.56 -7.35
CA LEU A 224 5.22 -5.64 -6.30
C LEU A 224 4.07 -4.65 -6.48
N PHE A 225 4.28 -3.53 -7.15
CA PHE A 225 3.25 -2.50 -7.33
C PHE A 225 2.01 -3.04 -8.03
N THR A 226 2.19 -3.72 -9.18
CA THR A 226 1.07 -4.25 -9.98
C THR A 226 0.19 -5.26 -9.21
N PRO A 227 0.75 -6.30 -8.55
CA PRO A 227 -0.07 -7.23 -7.78
C PRO A 227 -0.74 -6.54 -6.58
N LEU A 228 -0.06 -5.63 -5.87
CA LEU A 228 -0.66 -4.88 -4.76
C LEU A 228 -1.82 -4.00 -5.22
N VAL A 229 -1.68 -3.28 -6.34
CA VAL A 229 -2.78 -2.50 -6.93
C VAL A 229 -3.95 -3.41 -7.33
N THR A 230 -3.66 -4.58 -7.90
CA THR A 230 -4.69 -5.53 -8.31
C THR A 230 -5.47 -6.06 -7.11
N ILE A 231 -4.78 -6.48 -6.05
CA ILE A 231 -5.38 -6.97 -4.80
C ILE A 231 -6.20 -5.85 -4.15
N THR A 232 -5.65 -4.66 -4.00
CA THR A 232 -6.35 -3.53 -3.37
C THR A 232 -7.58 -3.07 -4.14
N ARG A 233 -7.54 -3.11 -5.49
CA ARG A 233 -8.73 -2.88 -6.32
C ARG A 233 -9.78 -3.96 -6.10
N LEU A 234 -9.37 -5.23 -6.05
CA LEU A 234 -10.28 -6.34 -5.76
C LEU A 234 -10.89 -6.26 -4.37
N LEU A 235 -10.19 -5.66 -3.40
CA LEU A 235 -10.69 -5.42 -2.03
C LEU A 235 -11.39 -4.05 -1.85
N SER A 236 -11.42 -3.19 -2.87
CA SER A 236 -11.97 -1.83 -2.74
C SER A 236 -13.47 -1.77 -2.41
N TRP A 237 -14.21 -2.86 -2.66
CA TRP A 237 -15.60 -2.98 -2.25
C TRP A 237 -15.76 -3.08 -0.73
N VAL A 238 -14.74 -3.56 0.00
CA VAL A 238 -14.82 -3.77 1.45
C VAL A 238 -15.02 -2.44 2.20
N PRO A 239 -14.16 -1.41 2.03
CA PRO A 239 -14.41 -0.12 2.67
C PRO A 239 -15.74 0.51 2.26
N THR A 240 -16.11 0.39 0.99
CA THR A 240 -17.38 0.92 0.46
C THR A 240 -18.58 0.27 1.14
N THR A 241 -18.55 -1.05 1.33
CA THR A 241 -19.63 -1.81 1.99
C THR A 241 -19.71 -1.45 3.47
N VAL A 242 -18.58 -1.37 4.15
CA VAL A 242 -18.55 -0.94 5.55
C VAL A 242 -19.11 0.47 5.70
N LEU A 243 -18.72 1.43 4.84
CA LEU A 243 -19.29 2.78 4.83
C LEU A 243 -20.80 2.77 4.62
N SER A 244 -21.33 1.88 3.77
CA SER A 244 -22.78 1.73 3.57
C SER A 244 -23.55 1.33 4.82
N VAL A 245 -22.90 0.66 5.77
CA VAL A 245 -23.47 0.30 7.08
C VAL A 245 -23.21 1.41 8.11
N VAL A 246 -22.02 2.02 8.09
CA VAL A 246 -21.62 3.04 9.06
C VAL A 246 -22.44 4.32 8.91
N PHE A 247 -22.72 4.80 7.68
CA PHE A 247 -23.48 6.05 7.51
C PHE A 247 -24.91 5.99 8.09
N PRO A 248 -25.73 4.95 7.84
CA PRO A 248 -27.01 4.77 8.50
C PRO A 248 -26.91 4.69 10.02
N LEU A 249 -25.89 3.99 10.56
CA LEU A 249 -25.68 3.90 12.01
C LEU A 249 -25.35 5.27 12.62
N LEU A 250 -24.48 6.06 11.99
CA LEU A 250 -24.16 7.42 12.43
C LEU A 250 -25.39 8.33 12.39
N ALA A 251 -26.29 8.14 11.41
CA ALA A 251 -27.54 8.87 11.33
C ALA A 251 -28.51 8.45 12.44
N ALA A 252 -28.66 7.15 12.70
CA ALA A 252 -29.49 6.61 13.78
C ALA A 252 -29.02 7.08 15.17
N LEU A 253 -27.72 7.25 15.36
CA LEU A 253 -27.11 7.78 16.58
C LEU A 253 -27.19 9.33 16.70
N GLY A 254 -27.78 10.03 15.72
CA GLY A 254 -27.86 11.50 15.71
C GLY A 254 -26.52 12.21 15.52
N ILE A 255 -25.49 11.49 15.08
CA ILE A 255 -24.16 12.05 14.80
C ILE A 255 -24.19 12.80 13.46
N THR A 256 -24.95 12.31 12.49
CA THR A 256 -25.13 12.93 11.17
C THR A 256 -26.61 13.17 10.89
N ASN A 257 -26.92 14.22 10.14
CA ASN A 257 -28.28 14.53 9.69
C ASN A 257 -28.29 14.51 8.16
N VAL A 258 -29.30 13.87 7.57
CA VAL A 258 -29.56 13.98 6.13
C VAL A 258 -30.29 15.30 5.90
N VAL A 259 -29.67 16.20 5.14
CA VAL A 259 -30.26 17.49 4.78
C VAL A 259 -30.84 17.38 3.37
N SER A 260 -32.12 17.64 3.22
CA SER A 260 -32.79 17.73 1.93
C SER A 260 -32.79 19.18 1.45
N GLU A 261 -32.02 19.47 0.40
CA GLU A 261 -32.03 20.78 -0.27
C GLU A 261 -32.77 20.67 -1.62
N THR A 262 -33.74 21.56 -1.86
CA THR A 262 -34.40 21.70 -3.17
C THR A 262 -33.47 22.42 -4.13
N ARG A 263 -33.05 21.74 -5.21
CA ARG A 263 -32.30 22.34 -6.31
C ARG A 263 -33.12 22.43 -7.58
N GLU A 264 -33.08 23.59 -8.23
CA GLU A 264 -33.58 23.75 -9.59
C GLU A 264 -32.62 23.05 -10.57
N VAL A 265 -33.16 22.18 -11.42
CA VAL A 265 -32.39 21.43 -12.43
C VAL A 265 -32.83 21.92 -13.79
N GLN A 266 -31.95 22.63 -14.51
CA GLN A 266 -32.17 22.97 -15.91
C GLN A 266 -31.81 21.76 -16.79
N ARG A 267 -32.72 21.37 -17.70
CA ARG A 267 -32.48 20.31 -18.68
C ARG A 267 -32.62 20.87 -20.09
N LEU A 268 -31.63 20.61 -20.93
CA LEU A 268 -31.77 20.76 -22.37
C LEU A 268 -32.64 19.60 -22.87
N VAL A 269 -33.71 19.95 -23.58
CA VAL A 269 -34.61 19.00 -24.23
C VAL A 269 -34.57 19.29 -25.72
N ILE A 270 -34.52 18.25 -26.55
CA ILE A 270 -34.66 18.40 -28.00
C ILE A 270 -36.13 18.75 -28.27
N SER A 271 -36.36 19.83 -29.02
CA SER A 271 -37.68 20.30 -29.46
C SER A 271 -38.23 19.45 -30.59
#